data_AF-A0A1Y3XCW7-F1
#
_entry.id   AF-A0A1Y3XCW7-F1
#
_cell.length_a   1.000
_cell.length_b   1.000
_cell.length_c   1.000
_cell.angle_alpha   90.00
_cell.angle_beta   90.00
_cell.angle_gamma   90.00
#
_symmetry.space_group_name_H-M   'P 1'
#
loop_
_entity.id
_entity.type
_entity.pdbx_description
1 polymer ?
#
loop_
_entity_poly.entity_id
_entity_poly.type
_entity_poly.pdbx_seq_one_letter_code
_entity_poly.pdbx_strand_id
1 'polypeptide(L)'
;MRQTRPNLLPDGVTSIGADAFANCSSLAEIVLPGSISHIGPGTFANCSNLTMIVIPDGVTDIQEETFFCCENLTRIELPDGIAEIGSKAFCWWKICWNLCCQAM
;
A
#
# COMPACT_ATOMS: atom_id res chain seq x y z
N MET A 1 -9.21 4.85 24.61
CA MET A 1 -8.69 5.32 23.32
C MET A 1 -8.68 4.17 22.32
N ARG A 2 -9.85 3.71 21.86
CA ARG A 2 -9.95 2.62 20.89
C ARG A 2 -10.12 3.21 19.50
N GLN A 3 -9.06 3.21 18.69
CA GLN A 3 -9.19 3.27 17.24
C GLN A 3 -8.40 2.09 16.66
N THR A 4 -8.91 0.89 16.85
CA THR A 4 -8.57 -0.24 15.97
C THR A 4 -9.65 -0.26 14.90
N ARG A 5 -9.39 0.43 13.78
CA ARG A 5 -10.23 0.27 12.57
C ARG A 5 -10.25 -1.23 12.25
N PRO A 6 -11.42 -1.82 11.99
CA PRO A 6 -11.54 -3.26 11.89
C PRO A 6 -10.64 -3.72 10.74
N ASN A 7 -9.83 -4.75 11.00
CA ASN A 7 -9.11 -5.49 9.96
C ASN A 7 -10.08 -5.70 8.78
N LEU A 8 -9.80 -5.07 7.65
CA LEU A 8 -10.69 -5.08 6.47
C LEU A 8 -10.76 -6.48 5.85
N LEU A 9 -9.82 -7.34 6.22
CA LEU A 9 -9.65 -8.69 5.71
C LEU A 9 -9.75 -9.71 6.85
N PRO A 10 -10.33 -10.90 6.60
CA PRO A 10 -10.40 -11.96 7.58
C PRO A 10 -9.00 -12.51 7.93
N ASP A 11 -8.87 -13.08 9.13
CA ASP A 11 -7.64 -13.75 9.56
C ASP A 11 -7.34 -14.93 8.64
N GLY A 12 -6.06 -15.12 8.29
CA GLY A 12 -5.61 -16.19 7.41
C GLY A 12 -5.56 -15.81 5.92
N VAL A 13 -5.91 -14.58 5.55
CA VAL A 13 -5.61 -14.06 4.20
C VAL A 13 -4.10 -13.91 4.06
N THR A 14 -3.53 -14.60 3.07
CA THR A 14 -2.09 -14.57 2.75
C THR A 14 -1.79 -13.72 1.53
N SER A 15 -2.78 -13.43 0.69
CA SER A 15 -2.58 -12.77 -0.59
C SER A 15 -3.77 -11.88 -0.96
N ILE A 16 -3.47 -10.70 -1.52
CA ILE A 16 -4.45 -9.79 -2.13
C ILE A 16 -4.22 -9.79 -3.65
N GLY A 17 -5.30 -9.95 -4.41
CA GLY A 17 -5.24 -9.95 -5.87
C GLY A 17 -4.90 -8.58 -6.47
N ALA A 18 -4.57 -8.60 -7.77
CA ALA A 18 -4.42 -7.40 -8.56
C ALA A 18 -5.70 -6.55 -8.50
N ASP A 19 -5.54 -5.23 -8.41
CA ASP A 19 -6.64 -4.24 -8.41
C ASP A 19 -7.74 -4.43 -7.34
N ALA A 20 -7.52 -5.26 -6.31
CA ALA A 20 -8.57 -5.66 -5.38
C ALA A 20 -9.24 -4.48 -4.62
N PHE A 21 -8.47 -3.41 -4.37
CA PHE A 21 -8.97 -2.15 -3.79
C PHE A 21 -8.79 -0.98 -4.76
N ALA A 22 -8.58 -1.23 -6.06
CA ALA A 22 -8.43 -0.16 -7.02
C ALA A 22 -9.70 0.71 -7.08
N ASN A 23 -9.51 2.02 -7.22
CA ASN A 23 -10.56 3.04 -7.27
C ASN A 23 -11.42 3.14 -6.00
N CYS A 24 -10.95 2.62 -4.86
CA CYS A 24 -11.65 2.75 -3.58
C CYS A 24 -11.51 4.16 -3.00
N SER A 25 -12.27 5.11 -3.54
CA SER A 25 -12.30 6.49 -3.07
C SER A 25 -12.88 6.65 -1.66
N SER A 26 -13.56 5.66 -1.09
CA SER A 26 -14.02 5.71 0.31
C SER A 26 -12.98 5.23 1.32
N LEU A 27 -11.88 4.61 0.87
CA LEU A 27 -10.88 4.01 1.75
C LEU A 27 -9.94 5.09 2.30
N ALA A 28 -10.11 5.46 3.58
CA ALA A 28 -9.32 6.51 4.21
C ALA A 28 -8.04 5.99 4.89
N GLU A 29 -8.12 4.82 5.54
CA GLU A 29 -6.98 4.14 6.17
C GLU A 29 -7.21 2.63 6.05
N ILE A 30 -6.13 1.87 5.91
CA ILE A 30 -6.16 0.41 5.91
C ILE A 30 -4.99 -0.14 6.72
N VAL A 31 -5.30 -1.14 7.54
CA VAL A 31 -4.31 -1.98 8.22
C VAL A 31 -4.46 -3.38 7.65
N LEU A 32 -3.38 -3.86 7.02
CA LEU A 32 -3.33 -5.19 6.46
C LEU A 32 -2.98 -6.21 7.55
N PRO A 33 -3.65 -7.38 7.59
CA PRO A 33 -3.28 -8.42 8.53
C PRO A 33 -1.86 -8.91 8.30
N GLY A 34 -1.14 -9.20 9.40
CA GLY A 34 0.26 -9.64 9.38
C GLY A 34 0.53 -10.96 8.66
N SER A 35 -0.53 -11.73 8.34
CA SER A 35 -0.43 -12.97 7.56
C SER A 35 -0.24 -12.74 6.06
N ILE A 36 -0.43 -11.51 5.57
CA ILE A 36 -0.28 -11.19 4.15
C ILE A 36 1.19 -11.20 3.79
N SER A 37 1.51 -11.99 2.76
CA SER A 37 2.83 -12.06 2.17
C SER A 37 2.85 -11.62 0.69
N HIS A 38 1.69 -11.39 0.08
CA HIS A 38 1.60 -11.00 -1.32
C HIS A 38 0.51 -9.95 -1.56
N ILE A 39 0.88 -8.88 -2.27
CA ILE A 39 -0.01 -7.80 -2.71
C ILE A 39 0.15 -7.69 -4.23
N GLY A 40 -0.94 -7.81 -4.98
CA GLY A 40 -0.93 -7.75 -6.43
C GLY A 40 -0.60 -6.36 -7.00
N PRO A 41 -0.35 -6.29 -8.32
CA PRO A 41 -0.21 -5.01 -9.01
C PRO A 41 -1.50 -4.21 -8.92
N GLY A 42 -1.39 -2.88 -8.82
CA GLY A 42 -2.54 -1.98 -8.80
C GLY A 42 -3.46 -2.10 -7.58
N THR A 43 -3.13 -2.90 -6.56
CA THR A 43 -4.08 -3.23 -5.48
C THR A 43 -4.76 -2.00 -4.84
N PHE A 44 -4.05 -0.88 -4.64
CA PHE A 44 -4.62 0.37 -4.11
C PHE A 44 -4.61 1.51 -5.14
N ALA A 45 -4.52 1.22 -6.43
CA ALA A 45 -4.50 2.23 -7.47
C ALA A 45 -5.75 3.14 -7.39
N ASN A 46 -5.60 4.44 -7.60
CA ASN A 46 -6.66 5.46 -7.56
C ASN A 46 -7.44 5.53 -6.23
N CYS A 47 -6.86 5.10 -5.10
CA CYS A 47 -7.45 5.31 -3.77
C CYS A 47 -7.21 6.76 -3.29
N SER A 48 -7.96 7.71 -3.88
CA SER A 48 -7.70 9.14 -3.70
C SER A 48 -7.88 9.66 -2.27
N ASN A 49 -8.66 9.00 -1.41
CA ASN A 49 -8.82 9.40 0.00
C ASN A 49 -7.94 8.60 0.97
N LEU A 50 -7.14 7.64 0.49
CA LEU A 50 -6.25 6.87 1.35
C LEU A 50 -5.16 7.78 1.89
N THR A 51 -5.11 7.95 3.22
CA THR A 51 -4.18 8.85 3.90
C THR A 51 -3.03 8.13 4.59
N MET A 52 -3.28 6.91 5.06
CA MET A 52 -2.32 6.07 5.76
C MET A 52 -2.50 4.60 5.42
N ILE A 53 -1.38 3.90 5.22
CA ILE A 53 -1.32 2.45 5.10
C ILE A 53 -0.13 1.88 5.87
N VAL A 54 -0.33 0.72 6.49
CA VAL A 54 0.73 -0.09 7.12
C VAL A 54 0.87 -1.38 6.33
N ILE A 55 2.05 -1.61 5.75
CA ILE A 55 2.39 -2.83 5.01
C ILE A 55 2.95 -3.86 6.00
N PRO A 56 2.46 -5.12 6.00
CA PRO A 56 2.87 -6.12 6.96
C PRO A 56 4.25 -6.70 6.62
N ASP A 57 4.99 -7.12 7.65
CA ASP A 57 6.37 -7.64 7.54
C ASP A 57 6.54 -8.83 6.60
N GLY A 58 5.46 -9.58 6.32
CA GLY A 58 5.49 -10.69 5.38
C GLY A 58 5.59 -10.28 3.91
N VAL A 59 5.34 -9.01 3.58
CA VAL A 59 5.39 -8.50 2.19
C VAL A 59 6.82 -8.12 1.83
N THR A 60 7.38 -8.86 0.88
CA THR A 60 8.73 -8.64 0.37
C THR A 60 8.78 -7.77 -0.87
N ASP A 61 7.66 -7.61 -1.58
CA ASP A 61 7.63 -6.95 -2.89
C ASP A 61 6.42 -6.03 -3.01
N ILE A 62 6.66 -4.78 -3.42
CA ILE A 62 5.60 -3.85 -3.82
C ILE A 62 5.49 -3.93 -5.34
N GLN A 63 4.35 -4.38 -5.84
CA GLN A 63 4.16 -4.61 -7.28
C GLN A 63 3.97 -3.30 -8.06
N GLU A 64 3.93 -3.43 -9.39
CA GLU A 64 3.65 -2.30 -10.29
C GLU A 64 2.33 -1.61 -9.92
N GLU A 65 2.34 -0.28 -9.93
CA GLU A 65 1.15 0.57 -9.73
C GLU A 65 0.37 0.34 -8.41
N THR A 66 0.92 -0.36 -7.41
CA THR A 66 0.20 -0.71 -6.17
C THR A 66 -0.43 0.50 -5.47
N PHE A 67 0.22 1.67 -5.42
CA PHE A 67 -0.31 2.94 -4.88
C PHE A 67 -0.41 4.04 -5.95
N PHE A 68 -0.60 3.65 -7.21
CA PHE A 68 -0.73 4.60 -8.31
C PHE A 68 -1.88 5.58 -8.03
N CYS A 69 -1.67 6.89 -8.22
CA CYS A 69 -2.73 7.90 -8.08
C CYS A 69 -3.38 7.97 -6.67
N CYS A 70 -2.64 7.61 -5.61
CA CYS A 70 -3.05 7.83 -4.21
C CYS A 70 -2.67 9.24 -3.73
N GLU A 71 -3.34 10.27 -4.26
CA GLU A 71 -2.94 11.68 -4.09
C GLU A 71 -2.95 12.20 -2.65
N ASN A 72 -3.81 11.67 -1.77
CA ASN A 72 -3.89 12.07 -0.37
C ASN A 72 -3.14 11.15 0.59
N LEU A 73 -2.39 10.17 0.07
CA LEU A 73 -1.52 9.37 0.92
C LEU A 73 -0.51 10.33 1.57
N THR A 74 -0.31 10.22 2.87
CA THR A 74 0.64 11.09 3.61
C THR A 74 1.62 10.26 4.43
N ARG A 75 1.24 9.03 4.79
CA ARG A 75 2.04 8.12 5.60
C ARG A 75 1.94 6.70 5.05
N ILE A 76 3.10 6.11 4.77
CA ILE A 76 3.22 4.68 4.53
C ILE A 76 4.28 4.13 5.48
N GLU A 77 3.93 3.04 6.15
CA GLU A 77 4.89 2.23 6.91
C GLU A 77 5.24 1.01 6.06
N LEU A 78 6.49 0.95 5.62
CA LEU A 78 7.05 -0.15 4.87
C LEU A 78 7.83 -1.08 5.82
N PRO A 79 7.77 -2.41 5.66
CA PRO A 79 8.62 -3.31 6.42
C PRO A 79 10.08 -3.23 5.95
N ASP A 80 11.01 -3.58 6.84
CA ASP A 80 12.45 -3.57 6.56
C ASP A 80 12.86 -4.61 5.50
N GLY A 81 12.01 -5.60 5.22
CA GLY A 81 12.27 -6.74 4.34
C GLY A 81 11.91 -6.54 2.86
N ILE A 82 11.60 -5.32 2.40
CA ILE A 82 11.27 -5.08 0.99
C ILE A 82 12.50 -5.30 0.11
N ALA A 83 12.40 -6.25 -0.82
CA ALA A 83 13.40 -6.56 -1.83
C ALA A 83 13.19 -5.77 -3.12
N GLU A 84 11.94 -5.58 -3.55
CA GLU A 84 11.62 -4.96 -4.83
C GLU A 84 10.45 -3.97 -4.74
N ILE A 85 10.56 -2.87 -5.49
CA ILE A 85 9.49 -1.89 -5.69
C ILE A 85 9.26 -1.75 -7.20
N GLY A 86 8.06 -2.10 -7.63
CA GLY A 86 7.64 -2.10 -9.02
C GLY A 86 7.52 -0.70 -9.61
N SER A 87 7.51 -0.65 -10.94
CA SER A 87 7.33 0.57 -11.71
C SER A 87 6.07 1.32 -11.25
N LYS A 88 6.16 2.66 -11.12
CA LYS A 88 5.04 3.53 -10.75
C LYS A 88 4.30 3.14 -9.46
N ALA A 89 4.86 2.29 -8.60
CA ALA A 89 4.21 1.84 -7.38
C ALA A 89 3.72 3.01 -6.51
N PHE A 90 4.44 4.14 -6.50
CA PHE A 90 4.09 5.36 -5.78
C PHE A 90 3.90 6.60 -6.68
N CYS A 91 3.63 6.38 -7.97
CA CYS A 91 3.46 7.48 -8.92
C CYS A 91 2.28 8.37 -8.48
N TRP A 92 2.47 9.69 -8.50
CA TRP A 92 1.49 10.71 -8.08
C TRP A 92 1.26 10.87 -6.58
N TRP A 93 1.93 10.08 -5.72
CA TRP A 93 2.10 10.51 -4.33
C TRP A 93 2.82 11.87 -4.35
N LYS A 94 2.36 12.86 -3.55
CA LYS A 94 2.68 14.32 -3.62
C LYS A 94 4.16 14.72 -3.72
N ILE A 95 5.06 13.74 -3.63
CA ILE A 95 6.50 13.75 -3.76
C ILE A 95 6.80 12.41 -4.46
N CYS A 96 7.14 12.41 -5.75
CA CYS A 96 7.40 11.20 -6.53
C CYS A 96 8.73 10.52 -6.11
N TRP A 97 8.92 10.21 -4.81
CA TRP A 97 10.19 10.38 -4.09
C TRP A 97 10.40 11.85 -3.74
N ASN A 98 11.23 12.13 -2.74
CA ASN A 98 12.02 13.37 -2.64
C ASN A 98 13.01 13.49 -3.86
N LEU A 99 12.55 13.05 -5.05
CA LEU A 99 13.14 12.65 -6.35
C LEU A 99 14.37 11.73 -6.33
N CYS A 100 14.30 10.42 -6.62
CA CYS A 100 15.45 9.51 -6.88
C CYS A 100 16.72 9.56 -5.95
N CYS A 101 16.81 10.44 -4.94
CA CYS A 101 17.96 10.88 -4.13
C CYS A 101 18.25 10.08 -2.83
N GLN A 102 18.08 8.77 -2.89
CA GLN A 102 18.94 7.81 -2.17
C GLN A 102 19.44 6.70 -3.13
N ALA A 103 19.04 6.75 -4.41
CA ALA A 103 19.65 5.95 -5.47
C ALA A 103 20.79 6.75 -6.12
N MET A 104 21.80 7.10 -5.32
CA MET A 104 23.21 7.31 -5.67
C MET A 104 24.05 7.31 -4.39
#